data_AF-A0A7D8UGW9-F1
#
_entry.id   AF-A0A7D8UGW9-F1
#
_cell.length_a   1.000
_cell.length_b   1.000
_cell.length_c   1.000
_cell.angle_alpha   90.00
_cell.angle_beta   90.00
_cell.angle_gamma   90.00
#
_symmetry.space_group_name_H-M   'P 1'
#
loop_
_entity.id
_entity.type
_entity.pdbx_description
1 polymer ?
#
loop_
_entity_poly.entity_id
_entity_poly.type
_entity_poly.pdbx_seq_one_letter_code
_entity_poly.pdbx_strand_id
1 'polypeptide(L)'
;MGMGGFDMRKQAVRGVCLAAVACGAVWVCSSGPIAQAAAKPAIFADLLLPEAKAKAAEAERVLIVKGTAVWCGPCKQMDRTTWVDDDVVAWIGEHGLAIAVDVDEHPETARTLGIRAMPTIIVFRGEEEIGRFVGGRGAGDTLSFLEATHRGIDPDELIRERRVALLGNRGGPDGSFDPRLHMDIVRGAIRDKQYEEATEELVWLWKNIPLVEPGYAPVRNSFMAGDIQRLIEAYEPARAIFAELRSDHEARLRVGEGTYDDLNDWVTLSDVLGDRAAITAWADRVSVDEEGRATIASMGTRVQRVFMEAERLDLLLHTAANPVQNARQRMAIDRMTQDTESIDRVRAHMGDEGTRIYIARSEQNTGKREGAWYAALIRAGHDSEAETLLRVVFDDFPGLNVNARAEGFAERLAHFDVDVPERVRELLDEPARDGDPE
;
A
#
# COMPACT_ATOMS: atom_id res chain seq x y z
N MET A 1 -0.01 24.64 66.86
CA MET A 1 0.18 23.24 67.31
C MET A 1 -0.71 22.37 66.44
N GLY A 2 -0.14 21.82 65.36
CA GLY A 2 -0.85 20.95 64.42
C GLY A 2 -0.20 19.57 64.45
N MET A 3 -0.96 18.57 64.92
CA MET A 3 -0.67 17.14 64.77
C MET A 3 -0.91 16.77 63.31
N GLY A 4 -0.17 15.92 62.61
CA GLY A 4 0.81 14.91 62.99
C GLY A 4 0.69 13.84 61.89
N GLY A 5 1.57 13.89 60.89
CA GLY A 5 1.64 12.91 59.81
C GLY A 5 2.18 11.57 60.31
N PHE A 6 1.81 10.48 59.64
CA PHE A 6 2.37 9.17 59.91
C PHE A 6 3.08 8.60 58.67
N ASP A 7 4.22 8.01 58.98
CA ASP A 7 5.42 7.88 58.17
C ASP A 7 5.54 6.47 57.54
N MET A 8 6.43 6.41 56.55
CA MET A 8 6.77 5.30 55.70
C MET A 8 8.07 4.62 56.21
N ARG A 9 8.16 3.29 56.03
CA ARG A 9 9.38 2.44 55.91
C ARG A 9 9.83 1.58 57.09
N LYS A 10 10.27 0.36 56.69
CA LYS A 10 11.31 -0.59 57.19
C LYS A 10 10.70 -1.95 57.55
N GLN A 11 11.15 -3.14 57.10
CA GLN A 11 12.41 -3.73 56.56
C GLN A 11 12.00 -5.00 55.73
N ALA A 12 12.55 -5.37 54.56
CA ALA A 12 13.89 -5.90 54.21
C ALA A 12 14.25 -7.19 55.01
N VAL A 13 14.55 -8.39 54.45
CA VAL A 13 15.73 -8.74 53.63
C VAL A 13 15.74 -10.25 53.22
N ARG A 14 16.13 -10.52 51.95
CA ARG A 14 16.83 -11.69 51.31
C ARG A 14 16.22 -13.09 51.15
N GLY A 15 16.16 -13.47 49.86
CA GLY A 15 16.68 -14.72 49.30
C GLY A 15 16.96 -14.52 47.81
N VAL A 16 18.19 -14.76 47.34
CA VAL A 16 18.67 -14.52 45.97
C VAL A 16 19.20 -15.83 45.35
N CYS A 17 18.95 -15.95 44.04
CA CYS A 17 19.57 -16.80 43.00
C CYS A 17 19.21 -18.29 42.95
N LEU A 18 18.56 -18.70 41.84
CA LEU A 18 19.28 -19.31 40.72
C LEU A 18 18.44 -19.31 39.42
N ALA A 19 19.13 -19.09 38.31
CA ALA A 19 18.60 -19.02 36.95
C ALA A 19 18.05 -20.36 36.43
N ALA A 20 17.00 -20.29 35.61
CA ALA A 20 16.71 -21.29 34.59
C ALA A 20 16.00 -20.62 33.41
N VAL A 21 16.71 -20.57 32.29
CA VAL A 21 16.21 -20.33 30.95
C VAL A 21 15.32 -21.51 30.55
N ALA A 22 14.09 -21.25 30.12
CA ALA A 22 13.34 -22.16 29.24
C ALA A 22 12.27 -21.38 28.46
N CYS A 23 12.42 -21.44 27.14
CA CYS A 23 11.50 -21.03 26.09
C CYS A 23 10.06 -21.51 26.29
N GLY A 24 9.10 -20.76 25.72
CA GLY A 24 7.80 -21.31 25.34
C GLY A 24 6.58 -20.51 25.77
N ALA A 25 6.51 -19.21 25.47
CA ALA A 25 5.24 -18.51 25.44
C ALA A 25 4.71 -18.52 24.00
N VAL A 26 3.96 -19.58 23.66
CA VAL A 26 3.07 -19.59 22.50
C VAL A 26 2.00 -18.54 22.78
N TRP A 27 2.17 -17.34 22.24
CA TRP A 27 1.07 -16.40 22.07
C TRP A 27 0.18 -16.98 20.98
N VAL A 28 -0.87 -17.69 21.40
CA VAL A 28 -2.02 -17.98 20.55
C VAL A 28 -2.67 -16.63 20.24
N CYS A 29 -2.31 -16.04 19.09
CA CYS A 29 -3.01 -14.90 18.54
C CYS A 29 -4.46 -15.31 18.28
N SER A 30 -5.38 -14.70 19.02
CA SER A 30 -6.82 -14.83 18.89
C SER A 30 -7.26 -14.63 17.44
N SER A 31 -7.79 -15.68 16.84
CA SER A 31 -8.12 -15.79 15.42
C SER A 31 -9.51 -15.20 15.12
N GLY A 32 -9.53 -14.01 14.52
CA GLY A 32 -10.66 -13.48 13.75
C GLY A 32 -10.29 -13.38 12.26
N PRO A 33 -11.25 -13.51 11.33
CA PRO A 33 -10.97 -13.34 9.91
C PRO A 33 -10.61 -11.87 9.60
N ILE A 34 -9.54 -11.65 8.86
CA ILE A 34 -9.17 -10.35 8.29
C ILE A 34 -9.96 -10.26 6.98
N ALA A 35 -10.90 -9.30 6.90
CA ALA A 35 -11.91 -9.21 5.85
C ALA A 35 -11.35 -8.99 4.41
N GLN A 36 -12.17 -9.34 3.43
CA GLN A 36 -12.00 -9.28 1.98
C GLN A 36 -12.25 -7.86 1.42
N ALA A 37 -11.58 -7.44 0.34
CA ALA A 37 -11.69 -6.08 -0.20
C ALA A 37 -13.02 -5.78 -0.95
N ALA A 38 -13.61 -4.60 -0.71
CA ALA A 38 -15.03 -4.28 -0.94
C ALA A 38 -15.45 -3.82 -2.37
N ALA A 39 -16.71 -4.12 -2.69
CA ALA A 39 -17.52 -3.62 -3.82
C ALA A 39 -17.90 -2.11 -3.69
N LYS A 40 -18.71 -1.59 -4.63
CA LYS A 40 -19.27 -0.21 -4.61
C LYS A 40 -19.69 0.19 -3.19
N PRO A 41 -19.29 1.36 -2.66
CA PRO A 41 -19.66 1.79 -1.31
C PRO A 41 -21.18 1.86 -1.12
N ALA A 42 -21.67 1.31 -0.01
CA ALA A 42 -23.10 1.19 0.29
C ALA A 42 -23.84 2.54 0.37
N ILE A 43 -23.12 3.64 0.56
CA ILE A 43 -23.68 5.00 0.63
C ILE A 43 -24.31 5.48 -0.69
N PHE A 44 -23.93 4.89 -1.83
CA PHE A 44 -24.44 5.28 -3.14
C PHE A 44 -25.68 4.48 -3.53
N ALA A 45 -26.83 5.15 -3.57
CA ALA A 45 -28.08 4.53 -4.01
C ALA A 45 -28.04 4.14 -5.50
N ASP A 46 -28.72 3.04 -5.83
CA ASP A 46 -28.95 2.59 -7.21
C ASP A 46 -30.17 3.31 -7.80
N LEU A 47 -30.03 4.62 -8.07
CA LEU A 47 -31.07 5.47 -8.64
C LEU A 47 -30.52 6.27 -9.83
N LEU A 48 -31.35 6.45 -10.86
CA LEU A 48 -31.03 7.37 -11.95
C LEU A 48 -31.25 8.83 -11.51
N LEU A 49 -30.58 9.77 -12.17
CA LEU A 49 -30.59 11.18 -11.79
C LEU A 49 -32.00 11.78 -11.57
N PRO A 50 -33.00 11.56 -12.46
CA PRO A 50 -34.34 12.13 -12.26
C PRO A 50 -35.03 11.60 -10.98
N GLU A 51 -34.92 10.30 -10.73
CA GLU A 51 -35.50 9.65 -9.54
C GLU A 51 -34.81 10.12 -8.26
N ALA A 52 -33.48 10.25 -8.30
CA ALA A 52 -32.70 10.74 -7.18
C ALA A 52 -33.02 12.20 -6.84
N LYS A 53 -33.21 13.06 -7.84
CA LYS A 53 -33.65 14.46 -7.64
C LYS A 53 -35.03 14.52 -6.97
N ALA A 54 -36.00 13.75 -7.47
CA ALA A 54 -37.34 13.70 -6.89
C ALA A 54 -37.31 13.22 -5.43
N LYS A 55 -36.59 12.13 -5.16
CA LYS A 55 -36.48 11.54 -3.82
C LYS A 55 -35.76 12.45 -2.83
N ALA A 56 -34.68 13.11 -3.25
CA ALA A 56 -33.98 14.07 -2.41
C ALA A 56 -34.86 15.28 -2.07
N ALA A 57 -35.61 15.80 -3.04
CA ALA A 57 -36.53 16.91 -2.84
C ALA A 57 -37.68 16.55 -1.89
N GLU A 58 -38.29 15.36 -2.05
CA GLU A 58 -39.36 14.87 -1.15
C GLU A 58 -38.88 14.72 0.30
N ALA A 59 -37.63 14.30 0.49
CA ALA A 59 -37.02 14.13 1.80
C ALA A 59 -36.38 15.41 2.37
N GLU A 60 -36.48 16.55 1.67
CA GLU A 60 -35.79 17.81 2.01
C GLU A 60 -34.27 17.65 2.22
N ARG A 61 -33.65 16.75 1.45
CA ARG A 61 -32.22 16.44 1.50
C ARG A 61 -31.49 17.01 0.29
N VAL A 62 -30.18 17.27 0.45
CA VAL A 62 -29.34 17.59 -0.70
C VAL A 62 -29.03 16.32 -1.51
N LEU A 63 -28.98 16.45 -2.83
CA LEU A 63 -28.55 15.36 -3.71
C LEU A 63 -27.06 15.50 -4.02
N ILE A 64 -26.28 14.47 -3.77
CA ILE A 64 -24.85 14.39 -4.08
C ILE A 64 -24.67 13.46 -5.26
N VAL A 65 -24.05 13.96 -6.33
CA VAL A 65 -23.77 13.19 -7.55
C VAL A 65 -22.27 13.02 -7.70
N LYS A 66 -21.79 11.77 -7.68
CA LYS A 66 -20.42 11.41 -8.05
C LYS A 66 -20.36 10.98 -9.52
N GLY A 67 -19.80 11.82 -10.38
CA GLY A 67 -19.36 11.39 -11.71
C GLY A 67 -18.14 10.49 -11.62
N THR A 68 -18.23 9.26 -12.13
CA THR A 68 -17.20 8.21 -12.01
C THR A 68 -16.95 7.48 -13.32
N ALA A 69 -15.93 6.62 -13.35
CA ALA A 69 -15.70 5.66 -14.43
C ALA A 69 -14.95 4.42 -13.90
N VAL A 70 -15.11 3.26 -14.54
CA VAL A 70 -14.40 2.03 -14.17
C VAL A 70 -12.87 2.17 -14.23
N TRP A 71 -12.36 2.99 -15.14
CA TRP A 71 -10.92 3.26 -15.31
C TRP A 71 -10.42 4.43 -14.45
N CYS A 72 -11.29 5.07 -13.66
CA CYS A 72 -10.92 6.21 -12.82
C CYS A 72 -10.19 5.77 -11.54
N GLY A 73 -8.85 5.86 -11.54
CA GLY A 73 -8.01 5.58 -10.37
C GLY A 73 -8.37 6.39 -9.11
N PRO A 74 -8.46 7.74 -9.18
CA PRO A 74 -8.84 8.56 -8.04
C PRO A 74 -10.24 8.26 -7.48
N CYS A 75 -11.19 7.86 -8.34
CA CYS A 75 -12.53 7.44 -7.90
C CYS A 75 -12.44 6.19 -7.02
N LYS A 76 -11.67 5.17 -7.44
CA LYS A 76 -11.42 3.96 -6.65
C LYS A 76 -10.68 4.25 -5.34
N GLN A 77 -9.86 5.29 -5.31
CA GLN A 77 -9.23 5.72 -4.07
C GLN A 77 -10.28 6.32 -3.11
N MET A 78 -11.08 7.29 -3.57
CA MET A 78 -12.15 7.86 -2.75
C MET A 78 -13.17 6.81 -2.29
N ASP A 79 -13.49 5.81 -3.11
CA ASP A 79 -14.41 4.73 -2.73
C ASP A 79 -13.87 3.88 -1.58
N ARG A 80 -12.54 3.75 -1.46
CA ARG A 80 -11.88 2.99 -0.40
C ARG A 80 -11.58 3.82 0.85
N THR A 81 -11.56 5.15 0.76
CA THR A 81 -11.10 6.02 1.85
C THR A 81 -12.09 7.10 2.29
N THR A 82 -12.88 7.64 1.36
CA THR A 82 -13.72 8.83 1.58
C THR A 82 -15.18 8.46 1.73
N TRP A 83 -15.72 7.62 0.85
CA TRP A 83 -17.15 7.26 0.84
C TRP A 83 -17.52 6.16 1.83
N VAL A 84 -16.53 5.64 2.56
CA VAL A 84 -16.67 4.68 3.65
C VAL A 84 -16.26 5.27 5.00
N ASP A 85 -15.83 6.54 5.01
CA ASP A 85 -15.47 7.24 6.25
C ASP A 85 -16.73 7.51 7.10
N ASP A 86 -16.65 7.21 8.40
CA ASP A 86 -17.81 7.25 9.29
C ASP A 86 -18.45 8.63 9.37
N ASP A 87 -17.65 9.71 9.39
CA ASP A 87 -18.17 11.08 9.49
C ASP A 87 -18.85 11.50 8.19
N VAL A 88 -18.27 11.12 7.03
CA VAL A 88 -18.89 11.35 5.71
C VAL A 88 -20.20 10.56 5.60
N VAL A 89 -20.20 9.29 5.97
CA VAL A 89 -21.37 8.41 5.92
C VAL A 89 -22.47 8.92 6.84
N ALA A 90 -22.15 9.28 8.08
CA ALA A 90 -23.09 9.82 9.05
C ALA A 90 -23.73 11.13 8.53
N TRP A 91 -22.91 12.05 8.03
CA TRP A 91 -23.38 13.33 7.52
C TRP A 91 -24.33 13.15 6.33
N ILE A 92 -23.97 12.28 5.36
CA ILE A 92 -24.83 12.00 4.21
C ILE A 92 -26.13 11.33 4.66
N GLY A 93 -26.05 10.40 5.62
CA GLY A 93 -27.23 9.72 6.18
C GLY A 93 -28.25 10.68 6.78
N GLU A 94 -27.78 11.76 7.41
CA GLU A 94 -28.61 12.81 8.02
C GLU A 94 -29.12 13.83 6.99
N HIS A 95 -28.24 14.36 6.13
CA HIS A 95 -28.53 15.56 5.33
C HIS A 95 -28.72 15.30 3.84
N GLY A 96 -28.36 14.13 3.33
CA GLY A 96 -28.18 13.89 1.90
C GLY A 96 -28.74 12.60 1.35
N LEU A 97 -28.68 12.52 0.02
CA LEU A 97 -28.82 11.30 -0.78
C LEU A 97 -27.66 11.29 -1.79
N ALA A 98 -26.88 10.22 -1.85
CA ALA A 98 -25.76 10.11 -2.78
C ALA A 98 -26.05 9.12 -3.91
N ILE A 99 -25.70 9.48 -5.14
CA ILE A 99 -25.70 8.59 -6.32
C ILE A 99 -24.35 8.64 -7.04
N ALA A 100 -24.00 7.56 -7.72
CA ALA A 100 -22.86 7.51 -8.62
C ALA A 100 -23.36 7.43 -10.07
N VAL A 101 -22.79 8.24 -10.95
CA VAL A 101 -23.07 8.26 -12.39
C VAL A 101 -21.80 7.85 -13.11
N ASP A 102 -21.80 6.64 -13.68
CA ASP A 102 -20.73 6.22 -14.57
C ASP A 102 -20.88 6.94 -15.92
N VAL A 103 -19.82 7.65 -16.34
CA VAL A 103 -19.87 8.48 -17.55
C VAL A 103 -19.86 7.67 -18.85
N ASP A 104 -19.38 6.42 -18.81
CA ASP A 104 -19.37 5.53 -19.96
C ASP A 104 -20.75 4.85 -20.12
N GLU A 105 -21.41 4.51 -19.00
CA GLU A 105 -22.76 3.93 -19.01
C GLU A 105 -23.86 4.97 -19.24
N HIS A 106 -23.67 6.20 -18.76
CA HIS A 106 -24.65 7.29 -18.84
C HIS A 106 -24.10 8.59 -19.46
N PRO A 107 -23.61 8.54 -20.72
CA PRO A 107 -22.90 9.66 -21.36
C PRO A 107 -23.76 10.92 -21.53
N GLU A 108 -25.05 10.77 -21.79
CA GLU A 108 -25.96 11.92 -21.90
C GLU A 108 -26.17 12.62 -20.55
N THR A 109 -26.30 11.86 -19.46
CA THR A 109 -26.40 12.42 -18.10
C THR A 109 -25.12 13.16 -17.73
N ALA A 110 -23.96 12.55 -18.01
CA ALA A 110 -22.66 13.17 -17.81
C ALA A 110 -22.53 14.49 -18.58
N ARG A 111 -22.99 14.52 -19.84
CA ARG A 111 -22.99 15.71 -20.69
C ARG A 111 -23.91 16.80 -20.16
N THR A 112 -25.13 16.45 -19.72
CA THR A 112 -26.09 17.39 -19.10
C THR A 112 -25.53 18.01 -17.82
N LEU A 113 -24.85 17.22 -16.99
CA LEU A 113 -24.20 17.69 -15.76
C LEU A 113 -22.88 18.46 -16.03
N GLY A 114 -22.40 18.45 -17.27
CA GLY A 114 -21.14 19.09 -17.65
C GLY A 114 -19.91 18.41 -17.05
N ILE A 115 -19.97 17.09 -16.81
CA ILE A 115 -18.85 16.31 -16.28
C ILE A 115 -17.82 16.12 -17.39
N ARG A 116 -16.61 16.62 -17.17
CA ARG A 116 -15.49 16.56 -18.14
C ARG A 116 -14.25 15.83 -17.62
N ALA A 117 -14.23 15.53 -16.32
CA ALA A 117 -13.14 14.85 -15.64
C ALA A 117 -13.71 14.08 -14.45
N MET A 118 -13.01 13.01 -14.05
CA MET A 118 -13.45 12.15 -12.96
C MET A 118 -12.40 12.13 -11.83
N PRO A 119 -12.84 12.09 -10.56
CA PRO A 119 -14.23 12.27 -10.14
C PRO A 119 -14.68 13.73 -10.30
N THR A 120 -15.98 13.94 -10.56
CA THR A 120 -16.64 15.24 -10.39
C THR A 120 -17.75 15.06 -9.38
N ILE A 121 -17.72 15.84 -8.31
CA ILE A 121 -18.76 15.81 -7.27
C ILE A 121 -19.62 17.05 -7.43
N ILE A 122 -20.94 16.85 -7.49
CA ILE A 122 -21.93 17.93 -7.66
C ILE A 122 -22.97 17.79 -6.57
N VAL A 123 -23.34 18.90 -5.92
CA VAL A 123 -24.37 18.94 -4.88
C VAL A 123 -25.54 19.79 -5.37
N PHE A 124 -26.74 19.22 -5.30
CA PHE A 124 -27.98 19.88 -5.65
C PHE A 124 -28.88 20.08 -4.44
N ARG A 125 -29.59 21.21 -4.42
CA ARG A 125 -30.76 21.45 -3.58
C ARG A 125 -31.97 21.64 -4.49
N GLY A 126 -32.81 20.60 -4.58
CA GLY A 126 -33.83 20.54 -5.62
C GLY A 126 -33.18 20.51 -7.01
N GLU A 127 -33.54 21.46 -7.87
CA GLU A 127 -32.97 21.60 -9.21
C GLU A 127 -31.71 22.47 -9.26
N GLU A 128 -31.44 23.25 -8.22
CA GLU A 128 -30.31 24.18 -8.16
C GLU A 128 -29.04 23.44 -7.77
N GLU A 129 -27.98 23.66 -8.55
CA GLU A 129 -26.64 23.24 -8.16
C GLU A 129 -26.04 24.24 -7.18
N ILE A 130 -25.74 23.78 -5.97
CA ILE A 130 -25.26 24.63 -4.89
C ILE A 130 -23.75 24.51 -4.65
N GLY A 131 -23.08 23.52 -5.27
CA GLY A 131 -21.64 23.39 -5.23
C GLY A 131 -21.11 22.26 -6.09
N ARG A 132 -19.85 22.38 -6.54
CA ARG A 132 -19.13 21.30 -7.23
C ARG A 132 -17.64 21.33 -6.91
N PHE A 133 -16.98 20.19 -7.02
CA PHE A 133 -15.53 20.12 -7.18
C PHE A 133 -15.14 19.02 -8.18
N VAL A 134 -13.93 19.14 -8.72
CA VAL A 134 -13.35 18.19 -9.67
C VAL A 134 -12.03 17.67 -9.11
N GLY A 135 -11.78 16.37 -9.25
CA GLY A 135 -10.60 15.70 -8.73
C GLY A 135 -10.83 14.98 -7.40
N GLY A 136 -9.91 14.08 -7.06
CA GLY A 136 -10.00 13.32 -5.81
C GLY A 136 -9.77 14.21 -4.58
N ARG A 137 -10.58 14.04 -3.55
CA ARG A 137 -10.43 14.68 -2.23
C ARG A 137 -10.48 13.62 -1.14
N GLY A 138 -9.82 13.87 0.00
CA GLY A 138 -9.92 13.01 1.18
C GLY A 138 -11.27 13.15 1.90
N ALA A 139 -11.50 12.32 2.91
CA ALA A 139 -12.73 12.33 3.72
C ALA A 139 -13.00 13.71 4.34
N GLY A 140 -12.01 14.28 5.03
CA GLY A 140 -12.14 15.57 5.71
C GLY A 140 -12.47 16.75 4.77
N ASP A 141 -11.81 16.84 3.62
CA ASP A 141 -12.08 17.88 2.61
C ASP A 141 -13.45 17.68 1.95
N THR A 142 -13.84 16.43 1.71
CA THR A 142 -15.16 16.09 1.15
C THR A 142 -16.26 16.46 2.14
N LEU A 143 -16.14 16.07 3.41
CA LEU A 143 -17.08 16.44 4.48
C LEU A 143 -17.17 17.96 4.63
N SER A 144 -16.05 18.66 4.64
CA SER A 144 -16.02 20.13 4.73
C SER A 144 -16.73 20.77 3.54
N PHE A 145 -16.50 20.26 2.33
CA PHE A 145 -17.20 20.72 1.14
C PHE A 145 -18.71 20.50 1.25
N LEU A 146 -19.13 19.32 1.71
CA LEU A 146 -20.55 18.99 1.89
C LEU A 146 -21.21 19.90 2.93
N GLU A 147 -20.58 20.09 4.09
CA GLU A 147 -21.06 20.98 5.14
C GLU A 147 -21.16 22.44 4.69
N ALA A 148 -20.09 22.97 4.07
CA ALA A 148 -20.04 24.35 3.62
C ALA A 148 -21.10 24.61 2.54
N THR A 149 -21.17 23.73 1.54
CA THR A 149 -22.17 23.79 0.47
C THR A 149 -23.59 23.71 1.03
N HIS A 150 -23.83 22.83 2.00
CA HIS A 150 -25.13 22.73 2.67
C HIS A 150 -25.49 24.00 3.48
N ARG A 151 -24.50 24.69 4.06
CA ARG A 151 -24.68 25.93 4.84
C ARG A 151 -24.64 27.20 3.98
N GLY A 152 -24.30 27.11 2.69
CA GLY A 152 -24.11 28.28 1.82
C GLY A 152 -22.86 29.09 2.16
N ILE A 153 -21.84 28.45 2.73
CA ILE A 153 -20.53 29.03 3.05
C ILE A 153 -19.54 28.64 1.94
N ASP A 154 -18.50 29.46 1.72
CA ASP A 154 -17.41 29.12 0.82
C ASP A 154 -16.71 27.81 1.26
N PRO A 155 -16.79 26.73 0.46
CA PRO A 155 -16.15 25.46 0.80
C PRO A 155 -14.63 25.56 0.98
N ASP A 156 -13.97 26.41 0.20
CA ASP A 156 -12.51 26.49 0.21
C ASP A 156 -12.00 27.16 1.50
N GLU A 157 -12.80 28.06 2.09
CA GLU A 157 -12.51 28.66 3.39
C GLU A 157 -12.56 27.61 4.52
N LEU A 158 -13.62 26.81 4.59
CA LEU A 158 -13.76 25.79 5.64
C LEU A 158 -12.70 24.68 5.50
N ILE A 159 -12.42 24.25 4.27
CA ILE A 159 -11.34 23.28 3.98
C ILE A 159 -10.00 23.83 4.47
N ARG A 160 -9.66 25.08 4.12
CA ARG A 160 -8.42 25.73 4.55
C ARG A 160 -8.31 25.79 6.07
N GLU A 161 -9.37 26.20 6.77
CA GLU A 161 -9.40 26.27 8.23
C GLU A 161 -9.15 24.89 8.88
N ARG A 162 -9.82 23.85 8.40
CA ARG A 162 -9.62 22.49 8.91
C ARG A 162 -8.24 21.95 8.60
N ARG A 163 -7.69 22.20 7.41
CA ARG A 163 -6.31 21.82 7.07
C ARG A 163 -5.30 22.52 7.98
N VAL A 164 -5.45 23.82 8.21
CA VAL A 164 -4.58 24.56 9.15
C VAL A 164 -4.66 23.97 10.56
N ALA A 165 -5.87 23.63 11.03
CA ALA A 165 -6.04 23.01 12.34
C ALA A 165 -5.40 21.61 12.43
N LEU A 166 -5.55 20.79 11.39
CA LEU A 166 -5.00 19.43 11.32
C LEU A 166 -3.47 19.42 11.21
N LEU A 167 -2.91 20.30 10.36
CA LEU A 167 -1.48 20.39 10.11
C LEU A 167 -0.73 21.04 11.27
N GLY A 168 -1.36 21.98 11.99
CA GLY A 168 -0.69 22.73 13.05
C GLY A 168 0.60 23.38 12.56
N ASN A 169 1.73 23.05 13.19
CA ASN A 169 3.05 23.57 12.80
C ASN A 169 3.70 22.86 11.60
N ARG A 170 3.05 21.83 11.03
CA ARG A 170 3.53 21.06 9.87
C ARG A 170 3.09 21.66 8.53
N GLY A 171 2.15 22.61 8.55
CA GLY A 171 1.60 23.21 7.35
C GLY A 171 1.99 24.68 7.19
N GLY A 172 1.78 25.20 5.99
CA GLY A 172 1.77 26.63 5.73
C GLY A 172 0.55 27.33 6.35
N PRO A 173 0.56 28.67 6.46
CA PRO A 173 -0.56 29.46 6.99
C PRO A 173 -1.82 29.36 6.12
N ASP A 174 -1.69 28.88 4.89
CA ASP A 174 -2.75 28.62 3.92
C ASP A 174 -3.21 27.15 3.92
N GLY A 175 -2.74 26.34 4.87
CA GLY A 175 -3.03 24.90 4.93
C GLY A 175 -2.28 24.08 3.88
N SER A 176 -1.26 24.64 3.22
CA SER A 176 -0.36 23.89 2.34
C SER A 176 0.47 22.87 3.14
N PHE A 177 0.75 21.72 2.54
CA PHE A 177 1.56 20.66 3.13
C PHE A 177 2.43 20.00 2.04
N ASP A 178 3.72 19.83 2.30
CA ASP A 178 4.64 19.12 1.39
C ASP A 178 5.15 17.83 2.05
N PRO A 179 4.58 16.66 1.72
CA PRO A 179 5.02 15.39 2.28
C PRO A 179 6.52 15.13 2.07
N ARG A 180 7.12 15.63 0.97
CA ARG A 180 8.54 15.38 0.66
C ARG A 180 9.46 16.09 1.64
N LEU A 181 9.15 17.34 1.97
CA LEU A 181 9.90 18.10 2.97
C LEU A 181 9.91 17.37 4.32
N HIS A 182 8.75 16.84 4.74
CA HIS A 182 8.64 16.10 5.99
C HIS A 182 9.42 14.77 5.97
N MET A 183 9.45 14.07 4.84
CA MET A 183 10.31 12.89 4.67
C MET A 183 11.80 13.23 4.75
N ASP A 184 12.22 14.39 4.22
CA ASP A 184 13.60 14.84 4.32
C ASP A 184 13.97 15.26 5.75
N ILE A 185 13.02 15.85 6.50
CA ILE A 185 13.16 16.11 7.94
C ILE A 185 13.37 14.80 8.70
N VAL A 186 12.55 13.77 8.45
CA VAL A 186 12.70 12.45 9.07
C VAL A 186 14.09 11.87 8.80
N ARG A 187 14.54 11.89 7.54
CA ARG A 187 15.86 11.34 7.16
C ARG A 187 17.01 12.12 7.78
N GLY A 188 16.88 13.44 7.88
CA GLY A 188 17.80 14.30 8.61
C GLY A 188 17.87 13.91 10.09
N ALA A 189 16.71 13.79 10.74
CA ALA A 189 16.61 13.40 12.14
C ALA A 189 17.21 12.01 12.41
N ILE A 190 16.95 11.01 11.55
CA ILE A 190 17.58 9.67 11.64
C ILE A 190 19.10 9.77 11.52
N ARG A 191 19.62 10.52 10.53
CA ARG A 191 21.06 10.72 10.33
C ARG A 191 21.71 11.39 11.55
N ASP A 192 21.01 12.37 12.11
CA ASP A 192 21.49 13.17 13.24
C ASP A 192 21.16 12.51 14.60
N LYS A 193 20.65 11.26 14.57
CA LYS A 193 20.29 10.39 15.72
C LYS A 193 19.20 10.95 16.63
N GLN A 194 18.37 11.84 16.10
CA GLN A 194 17.15 12.39 16.70
C GLN A 194 15.99 11.42 16.47
N TYR A 195 16.09 10.23 17.08
CA TYR A 195 15.19 9.12 16.76
C TYR A 195 13.78 9.32 17.30
N GLU A 196 13.61 10.02 18.43
CA GLU A 196 12.29 10.33 19.00
C GLU A 196 11.52 11.24 18.05
N GLU A 197 12.16 12.33 17.61
CA GLU A 197 11.58 13.28 16.65
C GLU A 197 11.27 12.62 15.31
N ALA A 198 12.17 11.75 14.81
CA ALA A 198 11.93 10.98 13.59
C ALA A 198 10.74 10.01 13.74
N THR A 199 10.59 9.39 14.92
CA THR A 199 9.48 8.46 15.21
C THR A 199 8.16 9.20 15.24
N GLU A 200 8.09 10.32 15.97
CA GLU A 200 6.89 11.14 16.06
C GLU A 200 6.43 11.62 14.69
N GLU A 201 7.39 12.08 13.87
CA GLU A 201 7.07 12.59 12.54
C GLU A 201 6.61 11.48 11.58
N LEU A 202 7.27 10.32 11.58
CA LEU A 202 6.82 9.18 10.77
C LEU A 202 5.45 8.66 11.18
N VAL A 203 5.14 8.59 12.48
CA VAL A 203 3.82 8.19 12.96
C VAL A 203 2.76 9.20 12.55
N TRP A 204 3.05 10.50 12.66
CA TRP A 204 2.15 11.54 12.21
C TRP A 204 1.88 11.43 10.71
N LEU A 205 2.94 11.30 9.90
CA LEU A 205 2.83 11.13 8.45
C LEU A 205 2.01 9.89 8.10
N TRP A 206 2.24 8.77 8.79
CA TRP A 206 1.53 7.53 8.54
C TRP A 206 0.02 7.68 8.74
N LYS A 207 -0.40 8.38 9.79
CA LYS A 207 -1.82 8.59 10.12
C LYS A 207 -2.48 9.65 9.25
N ASN A 208 -1.75 10.71 8.88
CA ASN A 208 -2.36 11.92 8.35
C ASN A 208 -2.18 12.11 6.84
N ILE A 209 -1.14 11.54 6.20
CA ILE A 209 -0.94 11.69 4.75
C ILE A 209 -2.20 11.33 3.93
N PRO A 210 -2.90 10.21 4.19
CA PRO A 210 -4.12 9.87 3.44
C PRO A 210 -5.23 10.91 3.54
N LEU A 211 -5.23 11.70 4.62
CA LEU A 211 -6.21 12.76 4.87
C LEU A 211 -5.80 14.07 4.21
N VAL A 212 -4.53 14.47 4.35
CA VAL A 212 -4.06 15.79 3.92
C VAL A 212 -3.54 15.84 2.49
N GLU A 213 -3.03 14.72 1.97
CA GLU A 213 -2.49 14.55 0.61
C GLU A 213 -2.77 13.12 0.12
N PRO A 214 -4.03 12.78 -0.23
CA PRO A 214 -4.43 11.41 -0.58
C PRO A 214 -3.62 10.78 -1.72
N GLY A 215 -3.12 11.59 -2.66
CA GLY A 215 -2.23 11.14 -3.74
C GLY A 215 -0.90 10.55 -3.25
N TYR A 216 -0.49 10.89 -2.01
CA TYR A 216 0.69 10.36 -1.34
C TYR A 216 0.39 9.14 -0.45
N ALA A 217 -0.86 8.69 -0.31
CA ALA A 217 -1.18 7.52 0.49
C ALA A 217 -0.32 6.27 0.15
N PRO A 218 -0.01 5.96 -1.12
CA PRO A 218 0.88 4.83 -1.47
C PRO A 218 2.34 4.98 -1.00
N VAL A 219 2.78 6.19 -0.65
CA VAL A 219 4.15 6.46 -0.18
C VAL A 219 4.42 5.81 1.17
N ARG A 220 3.38 5.68 2.02
CA ARG A 220 3.45 4.99 3.32
C ARG A 220 3.97 3.57 3.17
N ASN A 221 3.48 2.85 2.17
CA ASN A 221 3.81 1.44 1.92
C ASN A 221 5.04 1.24 1.01
N SER A 222 5.85 2.27 0.79
CA SER A 222 7.06 2.21 -0.04
C SER A 222 8.24 2.91 0.64
N PHE A 223 8.46 4.20 0.35
CA PHE A 223 9.61 4.94 0.86
C PHE A 223 9.59 5.05 2.38
N MET A 224 8.42 5.35 2.96
CA MET A 224 8.26 5.44 4.41
C MET A 224 8.52 4.11 5.10
N ALA A 225 8.05 2.99 4.54
CA ALA A 225 8.34 1.66 5.08
C ALA A 225 9.86 1.41 5.23
N GLY A 226 10.66 1.86 4.26
CA GLY A 226 12.12 1.79 4.35
C GLY A 226 12.73 2.75 5.39
N ASP A 227 12.15 3.94 5.56
CA ASP A 227 12.56 4.89 6.61
C ASP A 227 12.22 4.33 8.02
N ILE A 228 11.05 3.72 8.19
CA ILE A 228 10.65 3.02 9.43
C ILE A 228 11.59 1.86 9.71
N GLN A 229 11.90 1.03 8.71
CA GLN A 229 12.81 -0.10 8.88
C GLN A 229 14.19 0.36 9.41
N ARG A 230 14.78 1.40 8.79
CA ARG A 230 16.05 1.97 9.27
C ARG A 230 15.96 2.49 10.69
N LEU A 231 14.84 3.15 11.02
CA LEU A 231 14.61 3.70 12.36
C LEU A 231 14.51 2.61 13.42
N ILE A 232 13.72 1.55 13.19
CA ILE A 232 13.56 0.46 14.18
C ILE A 232 14.83 -0.38 14.36
N GLU A 233 15.67 -0.47 13.32
CA GLU A 233 16.99 -1.11 13.40
C GLU A 233 17.98 -0.27 14.25
N ALA A 234 17.82 1.06 14.25
CA ALA A 234 18.69 1.98 14.97
C ALA A 234 18.18 2.36 16.38
N TYR A 235 16.86 2.29 16.62
CA TYR A 235 16.19 2.77 17.83
C TYR A 235 15.04 1.82 18.22
N GLU A 236 15.33 0.94 19.19
CA GLU A 236 14.40 -0.12 19.64
C GLU A 236 13.03 0.41 20.10
N PRO A 237 12.89 1.53 20.83
CA PRO A 237 11.58 2.02 21.26
C PRO A 237 10.61 2.33 20.09
N ALA A 238 11.12 2.72 18.91
CA ALA A 238 10.26 2.93 17.74
C ALA A 238 9.54 1.63 17.31
N ARG A 239 10.16 0.46 17.52
CA ARG A 239 9.56 -0.84 17.18
C ARG A 239 8.23 -1.04 17.90
N ALA A 240 8.14 -0.68 19.19
CA ALA A 240 6.92 -0.81 19.97
C ALA A 240 5.81 0.09 19.42
N ILE A 241 6.15 1.33 19.04
CA ILE A 241 5.20 2.32 18.50
C ILE A 241 4.63 1.87 17.15
N PHE A 242 5.47 1.37 16.23
CA PHE A 242 4.97 0.86 14.95
C PHE A 242 4.24 -0.48 15.08
N ALA A 243 4.56 -1.29 16.10
CA ALA A 243 3.80 -2.50 16.42
C ALA A 243 2.39 -2.18 16.94
N GLU A 244 2.22 -1.13 17.72
CA GLU A 244 0.91 -0.61 18.13
C GLU A 244 0.11 -0.14 16.91
N LEU A 245 0.72 0.68 16.05
CA LEU A 245 0.09 1.16 14.81
C LEU A 245 -0.38 0.01 13.90
N ARG A 246 0.46 -1.01 13.72
CA ARG A 246 0.09 -2.24 13.01
C ARG A 246 -1.11 -2.94 13.66
N SER A 247 -1.12 -3.00 14.99
CA SER A 247 -2.18 -3.67 15.76
C SER A 247 -3.52 -2.91 15.66
N ASP A 248 -3.50 -1.59 15.54
CA ASP A 248 -4.71 -0.79 15.26
C ASP A 248 -5.34 -1.17 13.91
N HIS A 249 -4.53 -1.31 12.86
CA HIS A 249 -5.01 -1.79 11.56
C HIS A 249 -5.54 -3.22 11.65
N GLU A 250 -4.84 -4.11 12.38
CA GLU A 250 -5.29 -5.48 12.60
C GLU A 250 -6.63 -5.55 13.32
N ALA A 251 -6.84 -4.69 14.34
CA ALA A 251 -8.08 -4.65 15.09
C ALA A 251 -9.27 -4.32 14.19
N ARG A 252 -9.17 -3.27 13.35
CA ARG A 252 -10.21 -2.90 12.37
C ARG A 252 -10.49 -4.04 11.39
N LEU A 253 -9.45 -4.66 10.86
CA LEU A 253 -9.58 -5.79 9.93
C LEU A 253 -10.30 -6.99 10.54
N ARG A 254 -10.06 -7.31 11.81
CA ARG A 254 -10.65 -8.45 12.52
C ARG A 254 -12.13 -8.28 12.81
N VAL A 255 -12.60 -7.05 13.03
CA VAL A 255 -14.01 -6.75 13.29
C VAL A 255 -14.81 -6.50 12.00
N GLY A 256 -14.17 -6.60 10.84
CA GLY A 256 -14.81 -6.38 9.53
C GLY A 256 -14.99 -4.91 9.16
N GLU A 257 -14.39 -3.99 9.92
CA GLU A 257 -14.40 -2.54 9.66
C GLU A 257 -13.15 -2.08 8.88
N GLY A 258 -12.21 -2.99 8.63
CA GLY A 258 -10.96 -2.67 7.96
C GLY A 258 -11.12 -2.44 6.45
N THR A 259 -10.39 -1.46 5.93
CA THR A 259 -10.34 -1.13 4.51
C THR A 259 -9.20 -1.86 3.78
N TYR A 260 -9.13 -1.71 2.46
CA TYR A 260 -7.94 -2.11 1.69
C TYR A 260 -6.68 -1.41 2.20
N ASP A 261 -6.78 -0.13 2.61
CA ASP A 261 -5.63 0.62 3.11
C ASP A 261 -5.19 0.10 4.48
N ASP A 262 -6.13 -0.32 5.34
CA ASP A 262 -5.78 -1.02 6.59
C ASP A 262 -5.07 -2.34 6.33
N LEU A 263 -5.54 -3.14 5.36
CA LEU A 263 -4.88 -4.39 4.99
C LEU A 263 -3.46 -4.13 4.47
N ASN A 264 -3.33 -3.15 3.56
CA ASN A 264 -2.05 -2.77 2.97
C ASN A 264 -1.07 -2.23 4.03
N ASP A 265 -1.54 -1.39 4.95
CA ASP A 265 -0.76 -0.88 6.08
C ASP A 265 -0.35 -1.99 7.05
N TRP A 266 -1.27 -2.89 7.38
CA TRP A 266 -1.01 -4.05 8.23
C TRP A 266 0.04 -4.97 7.60
N VAL A 267 -0.08 -5.33 6.32
CA VAL A 267 0.91 -6.15 5.59
C VAL A 267 2.28 -5.45 5.62
N THR A 268 2.31 -4.15 5.30
CA THR A 268 3.57 -3.39 5.25
C THR A 268 4.26 -3.33 6.60
N LEU A 269 3.53 -2.93 7.65
CA LEU A 269 4.10 -2.79 8.99
C LEU A 269 4.50 -4.16 9.55
N SER A 270 3.72 -5.22 9.29
CA SER A 270 4.09 -6.59 9.68
C SER A 270 5.42 -7.00 9.08
N ASP A 271 5.62 -6.75 7.79
CA ASP A 271 6.86 -7.07 7.08
C ASP A 271 8.05 -6.24 7.58
N VAL A 272 7.87 -4.92 7.77
CA VAL A 272 8.88 -4.03 8.34
C VAL A 272 9.28 -4.47 9.76
N LEU A 273 8.32 -4.89 10.59
CA LEU A 273 8.56 -5.39 11.94
C LEU A 273 9.16 -6.81 11.95
N GLY A 274 9.22 -7.49 10.80
CA GLY A 274 9.73 -8.86 10.66
C GLY A 274 8.70 -9.95 10.98
N ASP A 275 7.43 -9.61 11.17
CA ASP A 275 6.33 -10.55 11.43
C ASP A 275 5.74 -11.12 10.13
N ARG A 276 6.60 -11.74 9.34
CA ARG A 276 6.23 -12.37 8.06
C ARG A 276 5.34 -13.59 8.25
N ALA A 277 5.45 -14.24 9.41
CA ALA A 277 4.60 -15.36 9.79
C ALA A 277 3.12 -14.95 9.93
N ALA A 278 2.84 -13.74 10.42
CA ALA A 278 1.47 -13.23 10.45
C ALA A 278 0.89 -13.07 9.02
N ILE A 279 1.70 -12.59 8.07
CA ILE A 279 1.29 -12.39 6.68
C ILE A 279 1.00 -13.74 6.00
N THR A 280 1.87 -14.73 6.14
CA THR A 280 1.62 -16.07 5.56
C THR A 280 0.44 -16.76 6.22
N ALA A 281 0.29 -16.67 7.54
CA ALA A 281 -0.87 -17.22 8.23
C ALA A 281 -2.19 -16.55 7.81
N TRP A 282 -2.18 -15.24 7.52
CA TRP A 282 -3.32 -14.55 6.94
C TRP A 282 -3.65 -15.08 5.54
N ALA A 283 -2.65 -15.17 4.67
CA ALA A 283 -2.80 -15.65 3.32
C ALA A 283 -3.35 -17.09 3.28
N ASP A 284 -2.89 -17.96 4.18
CA ASP A 284 -3.42 -19.32 4.34
C ASP A 284 -4.93 -19.32 4.61
N ARG A 285 -5.39 -18.46 5.52
CA ARG A 285 -6.81 -18.40 5.89
C ARG A 285 -7.68 -17.94 4.73
N VAL A 286 -7.23 -16.92 4.00
CA VAL A 286 -8.06 -16.32 2.94
C VAL A 286 -7.94 -17.06 1.62
N SER A 287 -6.84 -17.76 1.33
CA SER A 287 -6.61 -18.44 0.04
C SER A 287 -7.62 -19.56 -0.31
N VAL A 288 -8.47 -19.97 0.63
CA VAL A 288 -9.42 -21.08 0.49
C VAL A 288 -10.49 -20.85 -0.58
N ASP A 289 -10.89 -19.60 -0.82
CA ASP A 289 -11.91 -19.24 -1.81
C ASP A 289 -11.41 -18.20 -2.84
N GLU A 290 -12.25 -17.92 -3.84
CA GLU A 290 -11.91 -17.04 -4.96
C GLU A 290 -11.74 -15.58 -4.54
N GLU A 291 -12.58 -15.09 -3.63
CA GLU A 291 -12.55 -13.73 -3.11
C GLU A 291 -11.27 -13.49 -2.29
N GLY A 292 -10.94 -14.49 -1.49
CA GLY A 292 -9.68 -14.79 -0.84
C GLY A 292 -8.45 -14.56 -1.68
N ARG A 293 -8.35 -15.36 -2.74
CA ARG A 293 -7.27 -15.30 -3.71
C ARG A 293 -7.23 -13.97 -4.44
N ALA A 294 -8.38 -13.39 -4.78
CA ALA A 294 -8.44 -12.05 -5.39
C ALA A 294 -7.88 -10.97 -4.45
N THR A 295 -8.09 -11.09 -3.14
CA THR A 295 -7.52 -10.16 -2.15
C THR A 295 -6.00 -10.32 -2.05
N ILE A 296 -5.48 -11.55 -2.04
CA ILE A 296 -4.03 -11.80 -2.11
C ILE A 296 -3.45 -11.19 -3.40
N ALA A 297 -4.10 -11.40 -4.54
CA ALA A 297 -3.70 -10.83 -5.83
C ALA A 297 -3.67 -9.29 -5.79
N SER A 298 -4.62 -8.66 -5.09
CA SER A 298 -4.69 -7.20 -4.97
C SER A 298 -3.51 -6.60 -4.20
N MET A 299 -2.90 -7.37 -3.28
CA MET A 299 -1.69 -6.94 -2.57
C MET A 299 -0.45 -6.93 -3.49
N GLY A 300 -0.46 -7.79 -4.52
CA GLY A 300 0.55 -7.83 -5.58
C GLY A 300 1.97 -8.03 -5.05
N THR A 301 2.89 -7.17 -5.47
CA THR A 301 4.33 -7.28 -5.16
C THR A 301 4.67 -7.21 -3.67
N ARG A 302 3.78 -6.64 -2.83
CA ARG A 302 3.99 -6.47 -1.39
C ARG A 302 4.12 -7.81 -0.66
N VAL A 303 3.27 -8.78 -1.03
CA VAL A 303 3.27 -10.11 -0.42
C VAL A 303 4.13 -11.11 -1.20
N GLN A 304 4.40 -10.86 -2.49
CA GLN A 304 5.26 -11.72 -3.31
C GLN A 304 6.62 -11.97 -2.67
N ARG A 305 7.30 -10.90 -2.25
CA ARG A 305 8.61 -11.03 -1.61
C ARG A 305 8.53 -11.86 -0.33
N VAL A 306 7.51 -11.58 0.51
CA VAL A 306 7.27 -12.32 1.75
C VAL A 306 7.05 -13.81 1.48
N PHE A 307 6.23 -14.16 0.49
CA PHE A 307 5.96 -15.57 0.14
C PHE A 307 7.19 -16.27 -0.43
N MET A 308 7.97 -15.58 -1.27
CA MET A 308 9.22 -16.13 -1.80
C MET A 308 10.27 -16.35 -0.70
N GLU A 309 10.37 -15.45 0.28
CA GLU A 309 11.31 -15.59 1.40
C GLU A 309 10.84 -16.60 2.45
N ALA A 310 9.53 -16.78 2.60
CA ALA A 310 8.93 -17.79 3.48
C ALA A 310 8.75 -19.16 2.80
N GLU A 311 9.28 -19.33 1.58
CA GLU A 311 9.19 -20.55 0.77
C GLU A 311 7.76 -21.04 0.49
N ARG A 312 6.78 -20.13 0.53
CA ARG A 312 5.36 -20.39 0.27
C ARG A 312 5.01 -20.21 -1.20
N LEU A 313 5.56 -21.08 -2.04
CA LEU A 313 5.33 -21.08 -3.49
C LEU A 313 3.86 -21.31 -3.87
N ASP A 314 3.13 -22.04 -3.03
CA ASP A 314 1.69 -22.25 -3.16
C ASP A 314 0.91 -20.92 -3.07
N LEU A 315 1.25 -20.08 -2.09
CA LEU A 315 0.65 -18.74 -1.94
C LEU A 315 1.13 -17.77 -3.02
N LEU A 316 2.36 -17.92 -3.51
CA LEU A 316 2.92 -17.07 -4.56
C LEU A 316 2.04 -17.06 -5.82
N LEU A 317 1.50 -18.22 -6.21
CA LEU A 317 0.61 -18.37 -7.37
C LEU A 317 -0.68 -17.55 -7.23
N HIS A 318 -1.13 -17.26 -6.02
CA HIS A 318 -2.32 -16.41 -5.80
C HIS A 318 -2.04 -14.91 -5.99
N THR A 319 -0.77 -14.51 -6.15
CA THR A 319 -0.42 -13.09 -6.31
C THR A 319 -0.43 -12.61 -7.76
N ALA A 320 -0.60 -13.51 -8.73
CA ALA A 320 -0.61 -13.17 -10.15
C ALA A 320 -1.50 -14.14 -10.93
N ALA A 321 -2.51 -13.59 -11.63
CA ALA A 321 -3.36 -14.39 -12.51
C ALA A 321 -2.60 -14.94 -13.72
N ASN A 322 -1.56 -14.24 -14.20
CA ASN A 322 -0.73 -14.68 -15.32
C ASN A 322 0.75 -14.33 -15.05
N PRO A 323 1.51 -15.22 -14.39
CA PRO A 323 2.89 -14.96 -14.03
C PRO A 323 3.81 -14.78 -15.25
N VAL A 324 3.53 -15.49 -16.35
CA VAL A 324 4.25 -15.36 -17.62
C VAL A 324 4.10 -13.97 -18.23
N GLN A 325 2.86 -13.46 -18.29
CA GLN A 325 2.61 -12.13 -18.83
C GLN A 325 3.21 -11.04 -17.94
N ASN A 326 3.15 -11.22 -16.62
CA ASN A 326 3.80 -10.32 -15.68
C ASN A 326 5.32 -10.32 -15.86
N ALA A 327 5.94 -11.49 -16.08
CA ALA A 327 7.37 -11.59 -16.39
C ALA A 327 7.70 -10.86 -17.69
N ARG A 328 6.90 -11.04 -18.75
CA ARG A 328 7.09 -10.34 -20.04
C ARG A 328 7.04 -8.82 -19.87
N GLN A 329 6.08 -8.30 -19.09
CA GLN A 329 5.99 -6.87 -18.79
C GLN A 329 7.23 -6.38 -18.02
N ARG A 330 7.68 -7.13 -17.01
CA ARG A 330 8.91 -6.80 -16.26
C ARG A 330 10.14 -6.80 -17.14
N MET A 331 10.34 -7.83 -17.97
CA MET A 331 11.49 -7.93 -18.88
C MET A 331 11.51 -6.78 -19.89
N ALA A 332 10.34 -6.36 -20.39
CA ALA A 332 10.23 -5.20 -21.27
C ALA A 332 10.64 -3.89 -20.55
N ILE A 333 10.22 -3.70 -19.30
CA ILE A 333 10.62 -2.55 -18.48
C ILE A 333 12.12 -2.59 -18.19
N ASP A 334 12.65 -3.73 -17.75
CA ASP A 334 14.07 -3.91 -17.44
C ASP A 334 14.92 -3.52 -18.66
N ARG A 335 14.55 -4.00 -19.86
CA ARG A 335 15.21 -3.63 -21.12
C ARG A 335 15.17 -2.12 -21.42
N MET A 336 14.05 -1.45 -21.15
CA MET A 336 13.95 0.00 -21.33
C MET A 336 14.86 0.76 -20.37
N THR A 337 14.92 0.33 -19.11
CA THR A 337 15.78 0.97 -18.08
C THR A 337 17.26 0.66 -18.24
N GLN A 338 17.57 -0.35 -19.05
CA GLN A 338 18.90 -0.80 -19.42
C GLN A 338 19.30 -0.32 -20.82
N ASP A 339 18.63 0.69 -21.37
CA ASP A 339 19.08 1.31 -22.62
C ASP A 339 20.40 2.06 -22.43
N THR A 340 21.13 2.27 -23.53
CA THR A 340 22.47 2.89 -23.51
C THR A 340 22.46 4.23 -22.77
N GLU A 341 21.43 5.05 -22.98
CA GLU A 341 21.32 6.37 -22.36
C GLU A 341 21.13 6.28 -20.82
N SER A 342 20.33 5.33 -20.34
CA SER A 342 20.13 5.12 -18.90
C SER A 342 21.38 4.56 -18.23
N ILE A 343 22.07 3.62 -18.87
CA ILE A 343 23.35 3.11 -18.37
C ILE A 343 24.39 4.22 -18.31
N ASP A 344 24.48 5.07 -19.34
CA ASP A 344 25.45 6.16 -19.38
C ASP A 344 25.21 7.17 -18.23
N ARG A 345 23.95 7.42 -17.86
CA ARG A 345 23.61 8.21 -16.66
C ARG A 345 24.09 7.54 -15.38
N VAL A 346 23.87 6.24 -15.21
CA VAL A 346 24.35 5.49 -14.04
C VAL A 346 25.87 5.50 -13.98
N ARG A 347 26.54 5.30 -15.13
CA ARG A 347 28.00 5.35 -15.29
C ARG A 347 28.58 6.70 -14.92
N ALA A 348 27.93 7.79 -15.31
CA ALA A 348 28.34 9.13 -14.90
C ALA A 348 28.32 9.34 -13.38
N HIS A 349 27.45 8.64 -12.65
CA HIS A 349 27.31 8.77 -11.19
C HIS A 349 28.15 7.75 -10.41
N MET A 350 28.25 6.51 -10.89
CA MET A 350 28.84 5.37 -10.17
C MET A 350 30.19 4.92 -10.74
N GLY A 351 30.63 5.45 -11.88
CA GLY A 351 31.79 4.98 -12.64
C GLY A 351 31.54 3.63 -13.32
N ASP A 352 32.52 3.18 -14.12
CA ASP A 352 32.41 1.93 -14.90
C ASP A 352 32.25 0.70 -14.00
N GLU A 353 33.09 0.59 -12.98
CA GLU A 353 33.06 -0.49 -11.99
C GLU A 353 31.71 -0.58 -11.27
N GLY A 354 31.25 0.55 -10.72
CA GLY A 354 29.99 0.62 -9.98
C GLY A 354 28.78 0.30 -10.87
N THR A 355 28.81 0.71 -12.14
CA THR A 355 27.76 0.40 -13.11
C THR A 355 27.71 -1.08 -13.44
N ARG A 356 28.86 -1.72 -13.61
CA ARG A 356 28.94 -3.15 -13.89
C ARG A 356 28.38 -3.99 -12.75
N ILE A 357 28.77 -3.67 -11.51
CA ILE A 357 28.25 -4.32 -10.29
C ILE A 357 26.74 -4.11 -10.17
N TYR A 358 26.27 -2.89 -10.44
CA TYR A 358 24.84 -2.55 -10.41
C TYR A 358 24.04 -3.39 -11.41
N ILE A 359 24.48 -3.49 -12.67
CA ILE A 359 23.80 -4.28 -13.71
C ILE A 359 23.77 -5.76 -13.33
N ALA A 360 24.92 -6.34 -12.95
CA ALA A 360 25.02 -7.75 -12.58
C ALA A 360 24.09 -8.08 -11.40
N ARG A 361 24.08 -7.24 -10.36
CA ARG A 361 23.18 -7.42 -9.21
C ARG A 361 21.72 -7.30 -9.60
N SER A 362 21.38 -6.37 -10.49
CA SER A 362 20.01 -6.21 -10.99
C SER A 362 19.54 -7.45 -11.74
N GLU A 363 20.37 -7.96 -12.65
CA GLU A 363 20.09 -9.17 -13.43
C GLU A 363 19.97 -10.41 -12.55
N GLN A 364 20.88 -10.56 -11.57
CA GLN A 364 20.82 -11.66 -10.61
C GLN A 364 19.53 -11.62 -9.78
N ASN A 365 19.10 -10.45 -9.32
CA ASN A 365 17.83 -10.30 -8.60
C ASN A 365 16.62 -10.64 -9.49
N THR A 366 16.65 -10.25 -10.76
CA THR A 366 15.66 -10.67 -11.75
C THR A 366 15.63 -12.19 -11.89
N GLY A 367 16.80 -12.83 -12.04
CA GLY A 367 16.94 -14.28 -12.06
C GLY A 367 16.31 -14.95 -10.84
N LYS A 368 16.65 -14.47 -9.62
CA LYS A 368 16.10 -15.01 -8.36
C LYS A 368 14.59 -14.86 -8.25
N ARG A 369 14.02 -13.80 -8.82
CA ARG A 369 12.57 -13.58 -8.82
C ARG A 369 11.87 -14.52 -9.78
N GLU A 370 12.33 -14.58 -11.03
CA GLU A 370 11.69 -15.42 -12.04
C GLU A 370 11.93 -16.91 -11.79
N GLY A 371 13.06 -17.29 -11.17
CA GLY A 371 13.31 -18.66 -10.70
C GLY A 371 12.31 -19.11 -9.62
N ALA A 372 11.87 -18.21 -8.74
CA ALA A 372 10.83 -18.52 -7.77
C ALA A 372 9.47 -18.77 -8.44
N TRP A 373 9.14 -17.97 -9.46
CA TRP A 373 7.94 -18.18 -10.27
C TRP A 373 7.98 -19.48 -11.06
N TYR A 374 9.12 -19.81 -11.66
CA TYR A 374 9.33 -21.08 -12.35
C TYR A 374 9.14 -22.26 -11.38
N ALA A 375 9.79 -22.22 -10.22
CA ALA A 375 9.64 -23.25 -9.19
C ALA A 375 8.18 -23.41 -8.74
N ALA A 376 7.45 -22.29 -8.57
CA ALA A 376 6.03 -22.33 -8.21
C ALA A 376 5.18 -23.02 -9.29
N LEU A 377 5.39 -22.69 -10.57
CA LEU A 377 4.69 -23.30 -11.69
C LEU A 377 4.97 -24.81 -11.79
N ILE A 378 6.24 -25.22 -11.68
CA ILE A 378 6.65 -26.63 -11.70
C ILE A 378 5.98 -27.41 -10.56
N ARG A 379 6.03 -26.89 -9.32
CA ARG A 379 5.43 -27.57 -8.17
C ARG A 379 3.91 -27.71 -8.27
N ALA A 380 3.25 -26.80 -8.99
CA ALA A 380 1.82 -26.85 -9.24
C ALA A 380 1.45 -27.66 -10.51
N GLY A 381 2.43 -28.22 -11.24
CA GLY A 381 2.19 -29.01 -12.45
C GLY A 381 1.85 -28.17 -13.69
N HIS A 382 2.23 -26.90 -13.73
CA HIS A 382 2.03 -25.99 -14.86
C HIS A 382 3.26 -25.96 -15.79
N ASP A 383 3.70 -27.14 -16.25
CA ASP A 383 4.97 -27.28 -16.99
C ASP A 383 5.03 -26.42 -18.25
N SER A 384 3.94 -26.36 -19.04
CA SER A 384 3.88 -25.56 -20.26
C SER A 384 4.00 -24.04 -20.00
N GLU A 385 3.44 -23.56 -18.88
CA GLU A 385 3.60 -22.17 -18.46
C GLU A 385 5.02 -21.91 -17.98
N ALA A 386 5.63 -22.85 -17.25
CA ALA A 386 7.01 -22.76 -16.79
C ALA A 386 8.00 -22.72 -17.97
N GLU A 387 7.80 -23.55 -19.00
CA GLU A 387 8.58 -23.49 -20.25
C GLU A 387 8.41 -22.16 -20.98
N THR A 388 7.19 -21.63 -21.02
CA THR A 388 6.92 -20.32 -21.62
C THR A 388 7.59 -19.21 -20.84
N LEU A 389 7.56 -19.26 -19.50
CA LEU A 389 8.28 -18.33 -18.64
C LEU A 389 9.78 -18.37 -18.93
N LEU A 390 10.37 -19.56 -19.02
CA LEU A 390 11.79 -19.75 -19.32
C LEU A 390 12.19 -19.05 -20.63
N ARG A 391 11.40 -19.25 -21.69
CA ARG A 391 11.60 -18.57 -22.99
C ARG A 391 11.49 -17.05 -22.86
N VAL A 392 10.49 -16.56 -22.13
CA VAL A 392 10.33 -15.11 -21.89
C VAL A 392 11.55 -14.52 -21.18
N VAL A 393 12.06 -15.22 -20.17
CA VAL A 393 13.15 -14.73 -19.32
C VAL A 393 14.50 -14.74 -20.03
N PHE A 394 14.76 -15.72 -20.90
CA PHE A 394 16.10 -15.90 -21.49
C PHE A 394 16.19 -15.68 -22.99
N ASP A 395 15.11 -15.87 -23.76
CA ASP A 395 15.16 -15.83 -25.22
C ASP A 395 14.46 -14.60 -25.80
N ASP A 396 13.29 -14.20 -25.28
CA ASP A 396 12.53 -13.04 -25.77
C ASP A 396 13.26 -11.71 -25.42
N PHE A 397 14.01 -11.69 -24.32
CA PHE A 397 14.67 -10.50 -23.77
C PHE A 397 16.10 -10.83 -23.30
N PRO A 398 17.08 -10.98 -24.19
CA PRO A 398 18.47 -11.10 -23.78
C PRO A 398 18.86 -9.82 -23.03
N GLY A 399 19.06 -9.91 -21.73
CA GLY A 399 19.48 -8.79 -20.89
C GLY A 399 20.89 -8.31 -21.22
N LEU A 400 21.35 -7.28 -20.51
CA LEU A 400 22.75 -6.86 -20.60
C LEU A 400 23.71 -7.90 -20.02
N ASN A 401 23.29 -8.62 -18.98
CA ASN A 401 24.05 -9.70 -18.35
C ASN A 401 23.16 -10.92 -18.12
N VAL A 402 23.09 -11.76 -19.15
CA VAL A 402 22.26 -12.96 -19.14
C VAL A 402 22.82 -14.04 -18.21
N ASN A 403 24.14 -14.07 -18.00
CA ASN A 403 24.80 -15.04 -17.14
C ASN A 403 24.45 -14.79 -15.66
N ALA A 404 24.56 -13.55 -15.18
CA ALA A 404 24.14 -13.17 -13.83
C ALA A 404 22.65 -13.46 -13.58
N ARG A 405 21.80 -13.26 -14.60
CA ARG A 405 20.39 -13.67 -14.54
C ARG A 405 20.25 -15.18 -14.41
N ALA A 406 20.99 -15.96 -15.20
CA ALA A 406 20.99 -17.42 -15.14
C ALA A 406 21.49 -17.93 -13.78
N GLU A 407 22.52 -17.31 -13.21
CA GLU A 407 23.05 -17.61 -11.87
C GLU A 407 21.98 -17.40 -10.80
N GLY A 408 21.34 -16.22 -10.79
CA GLY A 408 20.28 -15.92 -9.84
C GLY A 408 19.09 -16.87 -9.98
N PHE A 409 18.76 -17.27 -11.21
CA PHE A 409 17.70 -18.24 -11.49
C PHE A 409 18.05 -19.62 -10.94
N ALA A 410 19.25 -20.14 -11.25
CA ALA A 410 19.73 -21.43 -10.77
C ALA A 410 19.89 -21.48 -9.24
N GLU A 411 20.43 -20.42 -8.62
CA GLU A 411 20.51 -20.28 -7.16
C GLU A 411 19.13 -20.44 -6.53
N ARG A 412 18.12 -19.79 -7.13
CA ARG A 412 16.76 -19.86 -6.60
C ARG A 412 16.13 -21.23 -6.77
N LEU A 413 16.35 -21.91 -7.91
CA LEU A 413 15.83 -23.26 -8.10
C LEU A 413 16.46 -24.25 -7.13
N ALA A 414 17.78 -24.16 -6.91
CA ALA A 414 18.48 -24.96 -5.92
C ALA A 414 17.92 -24.74 -4.51
N HIS A 415 17.62 -23.48 -4.14
CA HIS A 415 16.97 -23.17 -2.86
C HIS A 415 15.59 -23.85 -2.70
N PHE A 416 14.85 -24.05 -3.79
CA PHE A 416 13.56 -24.73 -3.78
C PHE A 416 13.62 -26.22 -4.15
N ASP A 417 14.80 -26.82 -4.23
CA ASP A 417 14.98 -28.23 -4.64
C ASP A 417 14.25 -28.54 -5.96
N VAL A 418 14.38 -27.63 -6.94
CA VAL A 418 13.85 -27.78 -8.30
C VAL A 418 15.02 -27.93 -9.26
N ASP A 419 14.91 -28.89 -10.19
CA ASP A 419 15.94 -29.11 -11.19
C ASP A 419 16.14 -27.87 -12.09
N VAL A 420 17.40 -27.51 -12.28
CA VAL A 420 17.79 -26.42 -13.19
C VAL A 420 17.53 -26.85 -14.64
N PRO A 421 16.75 -26.10 -15.44
CA PRO A 421 16.49 -26.45 -16.84
C PRO A 421 17.78 -26.44 -17.67
N GLU A 422 17.85 -27.31 -18.68
CA GLU A 422 19.04 -27.43 -19.53
C GLU A 422 19.47 -26.10 -20.14
N ARG A 423 18.50 -25.31 -20.63
CA ARG A 423 18.76 -23.98 -21.18
C ARG A 423 19.49 -23.04 -20.21
N VAL A 424 19.21 -23.14 -18.91
CA VAL A 424 19.88 -22.33 -17.88
C VAL A 424 21.30 -22.84 -17.67
N ARG A 425 21.53 -24.16 -17.69
CA ARG A 425 22.88 -24.75 -17.60
C ARG A 425 23.75 -24.33 -18.77
N GLU A 426 23.21 -24.38 -19.99
CA GLU A 426 23.90 -23.90 -21.19
C GLU A 426 24.36 -22.45 -21.05
N LEU A 427 23.50 -21.56 -20.54
CA LEU A 427 23.83 -20.15 -20.32
C LEU A 427 24.89 -19.94 -19.24
N LEU A 428 24.94 -20.80 -18.21
CA LEU A 428 25.97 -20.74 -17.18
C LEU A 428 27.35 -21.19 -17.70
N ASP A 429 27.37 -22.05 -18.72
CA ASP A 429 28.59 -22.51 -19.40
C ASP A 429 29.04 -21.56 -20.53
N GLU A 430 28.16 -20.65 -21.00
CA GLU A 430 28.52 -19.62 -21.98
C GLU A 430 29.52 -18.63 -21.38
N PRO A 431 30.65 -18.32 -22.06
CA PRO A 431 31.55 -17.28 -21.60
C PRO A 431 30.80 -15.95 -21.51
N ALA A 432 31.08 -15.20 -20.43
CA ALA A 432 30.60 -13.84 -20.20
C ALA A 432 30.68 -13.02 -21.50
N ARG A 433 29.56 -12.42 -21.90
CA ARG A 433 29.52 -11.58 -23.12
C ARG A 433 30.27 -10.27 -22.85
N ASP A 434 30.77 -9.62 -23.89
CA ASP A 434 31.42 -8.30 -23.75
C ASP A 434 30.49 -7.33 -22.98
N GLY A 435 30.86 -6.98 -21.75
CA GLY A 435 30.06 -6.17 -20.82
C GLY A 435 29.64 -6.88 -19.52
N ASP A 436 29.79 -8.19 -19.44
CA ASP A 436 29.61 -8.99 -18.22
C ASP A 436 30.85 -8.85 -17.30
N PRO A 437 30.70 -8.71 -15.96
CA PRO A 437 31.82 -8.82 -15.04
C PRO A 437 32.47 -10.21 -15.13
N GLU A 438 33.80 -10.23 -15.12
CA GLU A 438 34.59 -11.41 -14.73
C GLU A 438 34.40 -11.78 -13.25
#